data_AF-A0A943XME6-F1
#
_entry.id   AF-A0A943XME6-F1
#
_cell.length_a   1.000
_cell.length_b   1.000
_cell.length_c   1.000
_cell.angle_alpha   90.00
_cell.angle_beta   90.00
_cell.angle_gamma   90.00
#
_symmetry.space_group_name_H-M   'P 1'
#
loop_
_entity.id
_entity.type
_entity.pdbx_description
1 polymer ?
#
loop_
_entity_poly.entity_id
_entity_poly.type
_entity_poly.pdbx_seq_one_letter_code
_entity_poly.pdbx_strand_id
1 'polypeptide(L)'
;MKEKESAPNYTAEELNDLFHSGALERIGMGSRRSCYRLRRGGSLCFKCYKSEDEIAEGKDPGKLNPRKLEPSVVREIEKYRFDERRNTCCQEYRYWKNLKLRVPADLMSAFPETMEIVKTKSRGWCLVEELIVNEDGTPIVKFLPAWRKADESGRKELLSALDAFESMLVQHTVRFFDPQTIMVQSVGGGFRLRVPDFEPATRTLIPIDVVFPALTRAKIRRRFARYRKTLGL
;
A
#
# COMPACT_ATOMS: atom_id res chain seq x y z
N MET A 1 -9.34 -10.94 26.50
CA MET A 1 -8.08 -10.95 25.73
C MET A 1 -8.27 -11.98 24.64
N LYS A 2 -8.62 -11.59 23.40
CA LYS A 2 -8.77 -12.55 22.29
C LYS A 2 -7.37 -12.95 21.86
N GLU A 3 -7.07 -14.25 21.87
CA GLU A 3 -5.85 -14.78 21.27
C GLU A 3 -5.77 -14.26 19.83
N LYS A 4 -4.67 -13.56 19.50
CA LYS A 4 -4.37 -13.25 18.10
C LYS A 4 -4.08 -14.59 17.44
N GLU A 5 -5.09 -15.19 16.80
CA GLU A 5 -4.86 -16.26 15.83
C GLU A 5 -3.74 -15.79 14.90
N SER A 6 -2.64 -16.54 14.86
CA SER A 6 -1.57 -16.29 13.91
C SER A 6 -2.20 -16.25 12.52
N ALA A 7 -1.95 -15.18 11.76
CA ALA A 7 -2.47 -15.04 10.41
C ALA A 7 -2.19 -16.34 9.62
N PRO A 8 -3.18 -16.87 8.88
CA PRO A 8 -2.98 -18.12 8.16
C PRO A 8 -1.84 -17.94 7.15
N ASN A 9 -0.83 -18.80 7.26
CA ASN A 9 0.28 -18.86 6.32
C ASN A 9 -0.22 -19.54 5.04
N TYR A 10 -0.51 -18.77 4.00
CA TYR A 10 -0.86 -19.34 2.70
C TYR A 10 0.39 -19.90 2.01
N THR A 11 0.32 -21.16 1.60
CA THR A 11 1.28 -21.76 0.69
C THR A 11 1.16 -21.15 -0.72
N ALA A 12 2.18 -21.38 -1.54
CA ALA A 12 2.19 -20.93 -2.93
C ALA A 12 1.04 -21.55 -3.75
N GLU A 13 0.78 -22.84 -3.51
CA GLU A 13 -0.29 -23.63 -4.13
C GLU A 13 -1.66 -23.09 -3.72
N GLU A 14 -1.93 -22.94 -2.43
CA GLU A 14 -3.22 -22.43 -1.94
C GLU A 14 -3.52 -21.04 -2.48
N LEU A 15 -2.55 -20.13 -2.45
CA LEU A 15 -2.75 -18.79 -2.97
C LEU A 15 -2.97 -18.80 -4.49
N ASN A 16 -2.28 -19.68 -5.21
CA ASN A 16 -2.52 -19.85 -6.64
C ASN A 16 -3.94 -20.37 -6.90
N ASP A 17 -4.44 -21.34 -6.13
CA ASP A 17 -5.79 -21.89 -6.28
C ASP A 17 -6.87 -20.84 -5.97
N LEU A 18 -6.63 -19.98 -4.98
CA LEU A 18 -7.52 -18.84 -4.68
C LEU A 18 -7.66 -17.88 -5.86
N PHE A 19 -6.60 -17.65 -6.64
CA PHE A 19 -6.67 -16.80 -7.84
C PHE A 19 -7.52 -17.41 -8.97
N HIS A 20 -7.58 -18.74 -9.07
CA HIS A 20 -8.31 -19.43 -10.14
C HIS A 20 -9.75 -19.80 -9.75
N SER A 21 -10.00 -20.04 -8.47
CA SER A 21 -11.33 -20.46 -7.97
C SER A 21 -12.36 -19.32 -7.91
N GLY A 22 -11.96 -18.07 -8.12
CA GLY A 22 -12.84 -16.90 -7.95
C GLY A 22 -13.16 -16.57 -6.50
N ALA A 23 -12.48 -17.20 -5.54
CA ALA A 23 -12.63 -16.95 -4.10
C ALA A 23 -12.19 -15.54 -3.68
N LEU A 24 -11.39 -14.88 -4.52
CA LEU A 24 -10.88 -13.53 -4.30
C LEU A 24 -11.75 -12.46 -4.96
N GLU A 25 -11.88 -11.33 -4.29
CA GLU A 25 -12.41 -10.09 -4.86
C GLU A 25 -11.34 -9.00 -4.90
N ARG A 26 -11.40 -8.19 -5.96
CA ARG A 26 -10.44 -7.11 -6.17
C ARG A 26 -10.88 -5.87 -5.38
N ILE A 27 -9.99 -5.39 -4.51
CA ILE A 27 -10.22 -4.21 -3.66
C ILE A 27 -9.33 -3.03 -4.01
N GLY A 28 -8.29 -3.25 -4.80
CA GLY A 28 -7.37 -2.20 -5.24
C GLY A 28 -6.85 -2.46 -6.64
N MET A 29 -6.68 -1.38 -7.41
CA MET A 29 -6.15 -1.43 -8.76
C MET A 29 -5.04 -0.41 -8.92
N GLY A 30 -3.82 -0.85 -8.67
CA GLY A 30 -2.61 -0.09 -8.99
C GLY A 30 -2.25 -0.23 -10.47
N SER A 31 -1.25 0.56 -10.89
CA SER A 31 -0.70 0.49 -12.25
C SER A 31 -0.07 -0.87 -12.54
N ARG A 32 0.77 -1.38 -11.63
CA ARG A 32 1.47 -2.68 -11.76
C ARG A 32 0.76 -3.83 -11.09
N ARG A 33 0.11 -3.53 -9.97
CA ARG A 33 -0.42 -4.50 -9.01
C ARG A 33 -1.93 -4.44 -8.92
N SER A 34 -2.52 -5.57 -8.59
CA SER A 34 -3.91 -5.66 -8.16
C SER A 34 -3.91 -6.15 -6.71
N CYS A 35 -4.82 -5.59 -5.90
CA CYS A 35 -5.00 -5.96 -4.51
C CYS A 35 -6.31 -6.73 -4.35
N TYR A 36 -6.27 -7.81 -3.60
CA TYR A 36 -7.39 -8.73 -3.42
C TYR A 36 -7.64 -9.00 -1.95
N ARG A 37 -8.88 -9.38 -1.62
CA ARG A 37 -9.22 -10.05 -0.35
C ARG A 37 -10.10 -11.25 -0.64
N LEU A 38 -10.31 -12.10 0.35
CA LEU A 38 -11.28 -13.19 0.27
C LEU A 38 -12.71 -12.63 0.24
N ARG A 39 -13.55 -13.16 -0.66
CA ARG A 39 -14.98 -12.78 -0.78
C ARG A 39 -15.79 -13.13 0.45
N ARG A 40 -15.51 -14.28 1.08
CA ARG A 40 -16.26 -14.81 2.23
C ARG A 40 -15.70 -14.31 3.57
N GLY A 41 -15.29 -13.04 3.60
CA GLY A 41 -14.57 -12.48 4.74
C GLY A 41 -13.12 -12.96 4.81
N GLY A 42 -12.32 -12.28 5.61
CA GLY A 42 -10.90 -12.56 5.79
C GLY A 42 -10.17 -11.34 6.32
N SER A 43 -9.10 -11.58 7.07
CA SER A 43 -8.24 -10.56 7.67
C SER A 43 -7.02 -10.24 6.82
N LEU A 44 -6.97 -10.71 5.57
CA LEU A 44 -5.79 -10.62 4.72
C LEU A 44 -6.06 -9.95 3.37
N CYS A 45 -5.05 -9.22 2.91
CA CYS A 45 -4.95 -8.56 1.63
C CYS A 45 -3.80 -9.19 0.84
N PHE A 46 -4.05 -9.47 -0.44
CA PHE A 46 -3.07 -10.04 -1.36
C PHE A 46 -2.73 -9.00 -2.42
N LYS A 47 -1.47 -8.58 -2.51
CA LYS A 47 -0.97 -7.72 -3.60
C LYS A 47 -0.07 -8.51 -4.52
N CYS A 48 -0.41 -8.59 -5.80
CA CYS A 48 0.44 -9.23 -6.80
C CYS A 48 0.51 -8.38 -8.05
N TYR A 49 1.53 -8.60 -8.89
CA TYR A 49 1.48 -8.08 -10.26
C TYR A 49 0.23 -8.59 -10.97
N LYS A 50 -0.25 -7.78 -11.92
CA LYS A 50 -1.36 -8.13 -12.79
C LYS A 50 -1.11 -9.48 -13.48
N SER A 51 -2.15 -10.29 -13.64
CA SER A 51 -2.10 -11.51 -14.45
C SER A 51 -1.94 -11.18 -15.93
N GLU A 52 -1.68 -12.20 -16.73
CA GLU A 52 -1.61 -12.08 -18.19
C GLU A 52 -2.96 -11.59 -18.75
N ASP A 53 -4.08 -12.12 -18.25
CA ASP A 53 -5.42 -11.65 -18.61
C ASP A 53 -5.63 -10.17 -18.28
N GLU A 54 -5.23 -9.73 -17.08
CA GLU A 54 -5.35 -8.32 -16.69
C GLU A 54 -4.47 -7.39 -17.54
N ILE A 55 -3.32 -7.90 -18.03
CA ILE A 55 -2.47 -7.19 -18.97
C ILE A 55 -3.11 -7.13 -20.35
N ALA A 56 -3.70 -8.24 -20.82
CA ALA A 56 -4.38 -8.33 -22.11
C ALA A 56 -5.62 -7.42 -22.15
N GLU A 57 -6.44 -7.42 -21.11
CA GLU A 57 -7.56 -6.49 -20.93
C GLU A 57 -7.11 -5.02 -21.04
N GLY A 58 -5.95 -4.70 -20.46
CA GLY A 58 -5.35 -3.36 -20.52
C GLY A 58 -4.74 -2.99 -21.88
N LYS A 59 -4.58 -3.95 -22.81
CA LYS A 59 -4.02 -3.75 -24.16
C LYS A 59 -5.09 -3.62 -25.25
N ASP A 60 -6.35 -3.96 -24.97
CA ASP A 60 -7.45 -3.97 -25.96
C ASP A 60 -7.71 -2.56 -26.56
N PRO A 61 -7.42 -2.35 -27.86
CA PRO A 61 -7.57 -1.05 -28.52
C PRO A 61 -9.00 -0.73 -28.94
N GLY A 62 -9.93 -1.70 -28.91
CA GLY A 62 -11.32 -1.55 -29.36
C GLY A 62 -12.26 -0.93 -28.31
N LYS A 63 -11.78 -0.73 -27.08
CA LYS A 63 -12.54 -0.09 -25.99
C LYS A 63 -11.84 1.19 -25.57
N LEU A 64 -12.61 2.27 -25.40
CA LEU A 64 -12.19 3.42 -24.59
C LEU A 64 -11.91 2.87 -23.18
N ASN A 65 -10.68 2.44 -22.95
CA ASN A 65 -10.30 1.72 -21.76
C ASN A 65 -9.64 2.70 -20.79
N PRO A 66 -10.36 3.19 -19.76
CA PRO A 66 -9.76 4.03 -18.71
C PRO A 66 -8.68 3.28 -17.91
N ARG A 67 -8.44 2.00 -18.21
CA ARG A 67 -7.46 1.10 -17.58
C ARG A 67 -6.33 0.70 -18.54
N LYS A 68 -6.15 1.41 -19.66
CA LYS A 68 -5.04 1.15 -20.59
C LYS A 68 -3.71 1.18 -19.83
N LEU A 69 -2.94 0.09 -19.91
CA LEU A 69 -1.65 0.01 -19.25
C LEU A 69 -0.58 0.65 -20.12
N GLU A 70 0.24 1.49 -19.50
CA GLU A 70 1.42 2.04 -20.16
C GLU A 70 2.36 0.91 -20.62
N PRO A 71 2.89 0.95 -21.85
CA PRO A 71 3.79 -0.10 -22.36
C PRO A 71 5.01 -0.33 -21.46
N SER A 72 5.50 0.72 -20.79
CA SER A 72 6.60 0.63 -19.82
C SER A 72 6.23 -0.21 -18.59
N VAL A 73 4.99 -0.10 -18.10
CA VAL A 73 4.46 -0.87 -16.97
C VAL A 73 4.32 -2.34 -17.35
N VAL A 74 3.80 -2.63 -18.54
CA VAL A 74 3.68 -4.00 -19.06
C VAL A 74 5.04 -4.68 -19.10
N ARG A 75 6.04 -4.05 -19.74
CA ARG A 75 7.41 -4.60 -19.81
C ARG A 75 8.02 -4.82 -18.44
N GLU A 76 7.75 -3.92 -17.49
CA GLU A 76 8.22 -4.05 -16.11
C GLU A 76 7.62 -5.27 -15.41
N ILE A 77 6.31 -5.49 -15.56
CA ILE A 77 5.62 -6.66 -15.01
C ILE A 77 6.21 -7.94 -15.60
N GLU A 78 6.24 -8.05 -16.93
CA GLU A 78 6.74 -9.22 -17.64
C GLU A 78 8.19 -9.55 -17.24
N LYS A 79 9.05 -8.54 -17.11
CA LYS A 79 10.46 -8.72 -16.77
C LYS A 79 10.71 -9.05 -15.30
N TYR A 80 9.95 -8.48 -14.37
CA TYR A 80 10.29 -8.51 -12.94
C TYR A 80 9.32 -9.32 -12.07
N ARG A 81 8.21 -9.86 -12.59
CA ARG A 81 7.24 -10.58 -11.74
C ARG A 81 7.85 -11.77 -10.98
N PHE A 82 8.81 -12.47 -11.58
CA PHE A 82 9.48 -13.63 -10.98
C PHE A 82 10.87 -13.32 -10.39
N ASP A 83 11.39 -12.11 -10.56
CA ASP A 83 12.68 -11.67 -10.02
C ASP A 83 12.48 -11.11 -8.60
N GLU A 84 12.90 -11.84 -7.58
CA GLU A 84 12.73 -11.44 -6.17
C GLU A 84 13.39 -10.09 -5.85
N ARG A 85 14.53 -9.77 -6.48
CA ARG A 85 15.28 -8.54 -6.19
C ARG A 85 14.59 -7.31 -6.78
N ARG A 86 13.94 -7.48 -7.93
CA ARG A 86 13.32 -6.40 -8.71
C ARG A 86 11.79 -6.34 -8.61
N ASN A 87 11.15 -7.38 -8.07
CA ASN A 87 9.71 -7.38 -7.85
C ASN A 87 9.31 -6.36 -6.77
N THR A 88 8.30 -5.55 -7.07
CA THR A 88 7.83 -4.48 -6.19
C THR A 88 7.29 -5.01 -4.85
N CYS A 89 6.59 -6.16 -4.85
CA CYS A 89 6.10 -6.79 -3.62
C CYS A 89 7.27 -7.15 -2.70
N CYS A 90 8.32 -7.80 -3.23
CA CYS A 90 9.51 -8.15 -2.46
C CYS A 90 10.29 -6.92 -1.97
N GLN A 91 10.29 -5.83 -2.74
CA GLN A 91 10.91 -4.57 -2.34
C GLN A 91 10.14 -3.91 -1.20
N GLU A 92 8.80 -3.87 -1.28
CA GLU A 92 7.92 -3.38 -0.21
C GLU A 92 8.11 -4.17 1.07
N TYR A 93 8.13 -5.51 0.99
CA TYR A 93 8.38 -6.37 2.15
C TYR A 93 9.73 -6.15 2.81
N ARG A 94 10.82 -6.09 2.05
CA ARG A 94 12.15 -5.78 2.58
C ARG A 94 12.17 -4.40 3.24
N TYR A 95 11.48 -3.44 2.64
CA TYR A 95 11.40 -2.11 3.21
C TYR A 95 10.58 -2.06 4.50
N TRP A 96 9.45 -2.78 4.56
CA TRP A 96 8.65 -2.97 5.77
C TRP A 96 9.46 -3.61 6.90
N LYS A 97 10.20 -4.70 6.61
CA LYS A 97 11.10 -5.33 7.59
C LYS A 97 12.11 -4.34 8.17
N ASN A 98 12.74 -3.55 7.30
CA ASN A 98 13.68 -2.52 7.72
C ASN A 98 13.02 -1.40 8.54
N LEU A 99 11.78 -1.01 8.22
CA LEU A 99 11.02 -0.04 9.02
C LEU A 99 10.75 -0.59 10.42
N LYS A 100 10.24 -1.82 10.53
CA LYS A 100 9.90 -2.48 11.79
C LYS A 100 11.07 -2.54 12.78
N LEU A 101 12.32 -2.58 12.29
CA LEU A 101 13.53 -2.60 13.11
C LEU A 101 13.99 -1.23 13.61
N ARG A 102 13.55 -0.13 12.99
CA ARG A 102 14.18 1.20 13.18
C ARG A 102 13.23 2.34 13.52
N VAL A 103 11.92 2.14 13.34
CA VAL A 103 10.91 3.17 13.65
C VAL A 103 10.18 2.79 14.93
N PRO A 104 9.73 3.78 15.73
CA PRO A 104 9.00 3.52 16.95
C PRO A 104 7.63 2.88 16.66
N ALA A 105 7.08 2.18 17.66
CA ALA A 105 5.88 1.37 17.51
C ALA A 105 4.64 2.20 17.13
N ASP A 106 4.55 3.44 17.62
CA ASP A 106 3.53 4.42 17.24
C ASP A 106 3.55 4.73 15.74
N LEU A 107 4.72 5.02 15.15
CA LEU A 107 4.85 5.23 13.71
C LEU A 107 4.62 3.93 12.93
N MET A 108 5.11 2.80 13.44
CA MET A 108 4.92 1.50 12.81
C MET A 108 3.43 1.10 12.74
N SER A 109 2.62 1.54 13.71
CA SER A 109 1.18 1.29 13.75
C SER A 109 0.42 1.95 12.59
N ALA A 110 1.03 2.83 11.81
CA ALA A 110 0.42 3.34 10.58
C ALA A 110 0.50 2.32 9.42
N PHE A 111 1.41 1.35 9.48
CA PHE A 111 1.62 0.35 8.43
C PHE A 111 0.89 -0.97 8.79
N PRO A 112 0.72 -1.90 7.84
CA PRO A 112 0.25 -3.26 8.14
C PRO A 112 1.11 -3.94 9.21
N GLU A 113 0.47 -4.58 10.19
CA GLU A 113 1.17 -5.19 11.33
C GLU A 113 1.93 -6.47 10.94
N THR A 114 1.38 -7.18 9.94
CA THR A 114 1.93 -8.40 9.37
C THR A 114 2.10 -8.24 7.86
N MET A 115 3.20 -8.78 7.36
CA MET A 115 3.49 -8.90 5.93
C MET A 115 4.31 -10.15 5.68
N GLU A 116 4.03 -10.80 4.56
CA GLU A 116 4.73 -11.98 4.07
C GLU A 116 4.82 -11.95 2.54
N ILE A 117 5.72 -12.75 1.99
CA ILE A 117 5.92 -12.87 0.55
C ILE A 117 5.72 -14.33 0.14
N VAL A 118 4.88 -14.54 -0.85
CA VAL A 118 4.55 -15.87 -1.40
C VAL A 118 4.80 -15.87 -2.90
N LYS A 119 5.54 -16.85 -3.41
CA LYS A 119 5.81 -16.99 -4.86
C LYS A 119 4.78 -17.91 -5.50
N THR A 120 3.89 -17.36 -6.31
CA THR A 120 2.90 -18.13 -7.08
C THR A 120 3.39 -18.40 -8.50
N LYS A 121 2.89 -19.47 -9.13
CA LYS A 121 3.20 -19.80 -10.52
C LYS A 121 2.58 -18.78 -11.49
N SER A 122 1.32 -18.40 -11.26
CA SER A 122 0.56 -17.53 -12.18
C SER A 122 0.90 -16.04 -12.07
N ARG A 123 1.33 -15.57 -10.89
CA ARG A 123 1.53 -14.13 -10.61
C ARG A 123 2.94 -13.76 -10.17
N GLY A 124 3.82 -14.74 -9.96
CA GLY A 124 5.15 -14.52 -9.41
C GLY A 124 5.07 -14.17 -7.92
N TRP A 125 5.93 -13.25 -7.46
CA TRP A 125 5.93 -12.86 -6.06
C TRP A 125 4.73 -11.98 -5.70
N CYS A 126 4.04 -12.39 -4.65
CA CYS A 126 2.88 -11.75 -4.05
C CYS A 126 3.21 -11.31 -2.62
N LEU A 127 2.70 -10.15 -2.21
CA LEU A 127 2.69 -9.69 -0.83
C LEU A 127 1.37 -10.12 -0.19
N VAL A 128 1.45 -10.78 0.96
CA VAL A 128 0.31 -11.10 1.82
C VAL A 128 0.44 -10.23 3.05
N GLU A 129 -0.59 -9.47 3.38
CA GLU A 129 -0.56 -8.54 4.51
C GLU A 129 -1.91 -8.51 5.22
N GLU A 130 -1.93 -7.98 6.44
CA GLU A 130 -3.18 -7.69 7.14
C GLU A 130 -4.09 -6.76 6.31
N LEU A 131 -5.36 -7.15 6.16
CA LEU A 131 -6.38 -6.29 5.60
C LEU A 131 -6.80 -5.23 6.63
N ILE A 132 -6.51 -3.98 6.32
CA ILE A 132 -6.87 -2.85 7.19
C ILE A 132 -8.30 -2.38 6.87
N VAL A 133 -9.20 -2.55 7.84
CA VAL A 133 -10.61 -2.14 7.79
C VAL A 133 -10.97 -1.34 9.06
N ASN A 134 -12.10 -0.64 9.03
CA ASN A 134 -12.69 -0.05 10.23
C ASN A 134 -13.15 -1.16 11.19
N GLU A 135 -13.47 -0.81 12.45
CA GLU A 135 -13.94 -1.77 13.46
C GLU A 135 -15.20 -2.53 13.07
N ASP A 136 -16.06 -1.93 12.25
CA ASP A 136 -17.28 -2.54 11.71
C ASP A 136 -17.03 -3.41 10.44
N GLY A 137 -15.76 -3.57 10.03
CA GLY A 137 -15.35 -4.31 8.85
C GLY A 137 -15.49 -3.55 7.54
N THR A 138 -15.93 -2.29 7.56
CA THR A 138 -16.03 -1.46 6.34
C THR A 138 -14.66 -0.99 5.86
N PRO A 139 -14.49 -0.68 4.56
CA PRO A 139 -13.22 -0.18 4.05
C PRO A 139 -12.82 1.16 4.67
N ILE A 140 -11.53 1.29 5.00
CA ILE A 140 -10.95 2.58 5.37
C ILE A 140 -11.01 3.56 4.19
N VAL A 141 -11.03 4.87 4.48
CA VAL A 141 -11.20 5.91 3.44
C VAL A 141 -9.91 6.67 3.22
N LYS A 142 -9.67 7.18 2.00
CA LYS A 142 -8.52 8.08 1.76
C LYS A 142 -8.67 9.36 2.58
N PHE A 143 -7.54 9.94 2.97
CA PHE A 143 -7.51 11.17 3.77
C PHE A 143 -8.28 12.33 3.13
N LEU A 144 -8.08 12.62 1.84
CA LEU A 144 -8.75 13.75 1.16
C LEU A 144 -10.29 13.64 1.17
N PRO A 145 -10.90 12.49 0.82
CA PRO A 145 -12.34 12.28 1.03
C PRO A 145 -12.79 12.46 2.48
N ALA A 146 -12.04 11.96 3.46
CA ALA A 146 -12.36 12.14 4.88
C ALA A 146 -12.33 13.62 5.29
N TRP A 147 -11.27 14.33 4.88
CA TRP A 147 -11.09 15.77 5.08
C TRP A 147 -12.27 16.60 4.54
N ARG A 148 -12.72 16.29 3.33
CA ARG A 148 -13.83 17.01 2.68
C ARG A 148 -15.15 16.82 3.42
N LYS A 149 -15.40 15.62 3.97
CA LYS A 149 -16.62 15.27 4.70
C LYS A 149 -16.63 15.76 6.14
N ALA A 150 -15.45 15.94 6.75
CA ALA A 150 -15.33 16.41 8.12
C ALA A 150 -15.84 17.86 8.27
N ASP A 151 -16.40 18.16 9.44
CA ASP A 151 -16.72 19.50 9.90
C ASP A 151 -15.44 20.25 10.34
N GLU A 152 -15.59 21.45 10.89
CA GLU A 152 -14.43 22.25 11.29
C GLU A 152 -13.59 21.58 12.38
N SER A 153 -14.21 20.96 13.40
CA SER A 153 -13.50 20.26 14.47
C SER A 153 -12.75 19.05 13.93
N GLY A 154 -13.43 18.20 13.17
CA GLY A 154 -12.83 17.00 12.56
C GLY A 154 -11.71 17.34 11.58
N ARG A 155 -11.82 18.46 10.85
CA ARG A 155 -10.69 18.96 10.02
C ARG A 155 -9.50 19.36 10.88
N LYS A 156 -9.70 20.09 11.97
CA LYS A 156 -8.59 20.45 12.87
C LYS A 156 -7.88 19.21 13.43
N GLU A 157 -8.64 18.20 13.86
CA GLU A 157 -8.09 16.94 14.35
C GLU A 157 -7.33 16.16 13.26
N LEU A 158 -7.93 16.01 12.07
CA LEU A 158 -7.28 15.34 10.94
C LEU A 158 -5.98 16.02 10.52
N LEU A 159 -5.95 17.37 10.51
CA LEU A 159 -4.75 18.13 10.17
C LEU A 159 -3.67 17.94 11.24
N SER A 160 -4.04 18.03 12.52
CA SER A 160 -3.12 17.81 13.63
C SER A 160 -2.49 16.42 13.58
N ALA A 161 -3.30 15.39 13.32
CA ALA A 161 -2.81 14.03 13.13
C ALA A 161 -1.89 13.89 11.91
N LEU A 162 -2.20 14.58 10.80
CA LEU A 162 -1.38 14.58 9.60
C LEU A 162 -0.02 15.27 9.84
N ASP A 163 0.00 16.37 10.60
CA ASP A 163 1.21 17.12 10.93
C ASP A 163 2.13 16.31 11.88
N ALA A 164 1.54 15.65 12.88
CA ALA A 164 2.26 14.73 13.76
C ALA A 164 2.84 13.55 12.95
N PHE A 165 2.04 12.97 12.06
CA PHE A 165 2.48 11.89 11.19
C PHE A 165 3.61 12.30 10.24
N GLU A 166 3.51 13.46 9.58
CA GLU A 166 4.60 14.01 8.75
C GLU A 166 5.88 14.18 9.58
N SER A 167 5.76 14.76 10.78
CA SER A 167 6.90 15.00 11.67
C SER A 167 7.63 13.70 12.01
N MET A 168 6.89 12.63 12.34
CA MET A 168 7.46 11.31 12.57
C MET A 168 8.13 10.73 11.32
N LEU A 169 7.50 10.83 10.13
CA LEU A 169 8.11 10.38 8.87
C LEU A 169 9.43 11.10 8.57
N VAL A 170 9.49 12.40 8.82
CA VAL A 170 10.69 13.23 8.64
C VAL A 170 11.78 12.85 9.65
N GLN A 171 11.43 12.77 10.93
CA GLN A 171 12.35 12.42 12.01
C GLN A 171 13.03 11.08 11.74
N HIS A 172 12.24 10.07 11.37
CA HIS A 172 12.71 8.71 11.10
C HIS A 172 13.04 8.44 9.63
N THR A 173 13.13 9.48 8.79
CA THR A 173 13.50 9.37 7.36
C THR A 173 12.79 8.23 6.63
N VAL A 174 11.48 8.12 6.85
CA VAL A 174 10.65 7.12 6.17
C VAL A 174 10.51 7.52 4.71
N ARG A 175 11.07 6.71 3.81
CA ARG A 175 10.86 6.81 2.37
C ARG A 175 9.39 6.53 2.07
N PHE A 176 8.63 7.62 2.03
CA PHE A 176 7.19 7.62 1.83
C PHE A 176 6.88 8.22 0.45
N PHE A 177 6.17 7.46 -0.39
CA PHE A 177 6.06 7.81 -1.81
C PHE A 177 5.04 8.90 -2.09
N ASP A 178 3.86 8.83 -1.49
CA ASP A 178 2.78 9.75 -1.85
C ASP A 178 1.79 9.94 -0.69
N PRO A 179 1.66 11.17 -0.14
CA PRO A 179 0.62 11.49 0.85
C PRO A 179 -0.82 11.13 0.42
N GLN A 180 -1.08 10.97 -0.88
CA GLN A 180 -2.38 10.51 -1.37
C GLN A 180 -2.70 9.05 -1.01
N THR A 181 -1.72 8.26 -0.56
CA THR A 181 -1.94 6.88 -0.07
C THR A 181 -2.29 6.82 1.42
N ILE A 182 -2.29 7.96 2.12
CA ILE A 182 -2.73 8.02 3.52
C ILE A 182 -4.24 7.80 3.58
N MET A 183 -4.63 6.88 4.44
CA MET A 183 -6.01 6.50 4.71
C MET A 183 -6.35 6.78 6.17
N VAL A 184 -7.64 6.93 6.44
CA VAL A 184 -8.23 7.18 7.75
C VAL A 184 -9.04 5.96 8.13
N GLN A 185 -8.69 5.35 9.26
CA GLN A 185 -9.39 4.23 9.87
C GLN A 185 -10.17 4.73 11.08
N SER A 186 -11.47 4.47 11.15
CA SER A 186 -12.29 4.76 12.32
C SER A 186 -12.08 3.70 13.39
N VAL A 187 -11.81 4.13 14.63
CA VAL A 187 -11.57 3.25 15.79
C VAL A 187 -12.14 3.88 17.06
N GLY A 188 -13.05 3.19 17.76
CA GLY A 188 -13.49 3.52 19.11
C GLY A 188 -13.94 4.97 19.32
N GLY A 189 -14.70 5.53 18.36
CA GLY A 189 -15.16 6.92 18.40
C GLY A 189 -14.13 7.97 17.93
N GLY A 190 -12.91 7.55 17.56
CA GLY A 190 -11.88 8.38 16.95
C GLY A 190 -11.38 7.82 15.63
N PHE A 191 -10.14 8.17 15.27
CA PHE A 191 -9.50 7.67 14.05
C PHE A 191 -7.99 7.45 14.20
N ARG A 192 -7.42 6.70 13.26
CA ARG A 192 -5.98 6.53 13.06
C ARG A 192 -5.63 6.71 11.59
N LEU A 193 -4.43 7.24 11.34
CA LEU A 193 -3.86 7.29 9.99
C LEU A 193 -3.20 5.97 9.64
N ARG A 194 -3.49 5.46 8.45
CA ARG A 194 -2.95 4.19 7.93
C ARG A 194 -2.33 4.40 6.55
N VAL A 195 -1.30 3.64 6.24
CA VAL A 195 -0.59 3.60 4.97
C VAL A 195 -0.55 2.15 4.50
N PRO A 196 -1.63 1.66 3.87
CA PRO A 196 -1.66 0.29 3.37
C PRO A 196 -0.76 0.10 2.15
N ASP A 197 -0.37 1.16 1.44
CA ASP A 197 0.49 1.09 0.25
C ASP A 197 1.68 2.05 0.37
N PHE A 198 2.88 1.48 0.40
CA PHE A 198 4.14 2.21 0.51
C PHE A 198 5.24 1.56 -0.33
N GLU A 199 5.11 1.70 -1.66
CA GLU A 199 6.18 1.31 -2.58
C GLU A 199 7.48 2.09 -2.27
N PRO A 200 8.60 1.41 -1.96
CA PRO A 200 9.88 2.09 -1.86
C PRO A 200 10.24 2.65 -3.24
N ALA A 201 10.79 3.87 -3.27
CA ALA A 201 11.21 4.49 -4.52
C ALA A 201 12.31 3.64 -5.19
N THR A 202 11.98 2.99 -6.31
CA THR A 202 12.86 2.09 -7.07
C THR A 202 13.34 2.68 -8.39
N ARG A 203 13.02 3.96 -8.61
CA ARG A 203 13.29 4.67 -9.88
C ARG A 203 14.65 5.36 -9.94
N THR A 204 15.48 5.25 -8.91
CA THR A 204 16.79 5.92 -8.87
C THR A 204 17.90 4.90 -9.06
N LEU A 205 18.63 5.02 -10.17
CA LEU A 205 19.80 4.19 -10.50
C LEU A 205 20.85 4.19 -9.38
N ILE A 206 20.99 5.34 -8.71
CA ILE A 206 21.72 5.50 -7.46
C ILE A 206 20.68 6.02 -6.45
N PRO A 207 20.32 5.26 -5.41
CA PRO A 207 19.36 5.72 -4.42
C PRO A 207 20.04 6.71 -3.47
N ILE A 208 20.38 7.91 -3.97
CA ILE A 208 21.04 8.97 -3.20
C ILE A 208 20.20 9.31 -1.96
N ASP A 209 18.87 9.19 -2.04
CA ASP A 209 17.96 9.38 -0.91
C ASP A 209 18.08 8.29 0.18
N VAL A 210 18.72 7.15 -0.10
CA VAL A 210 19.10 6.13 0.91
C VAL A 210 20.35 6.55 1.67
N VAL A 211 21.28 7.23 1.01
CA VAL A 211 22.58 7.61 1.61
C VAL A 211 22.49 8.96 2.34
N PHE A 212 21.60 9.85 1.92
CA PHE A 212 21.49 11.20 2.46
C PHE A 212 20.14 11.46 3.13
N PRO A 213 20.01 11.24 4.45
CA PRO A 213 18.79 11.49 5.24
C PRO A 213 18.17 12.86 5.02
N ALA A 214 18.98 13.91 4.86
CA ALA A 214 18.51 15.27 4.61
C ALA A 214 17.66 15.40 3.33
N LEU A 215 18.02 14.68 2.26
CA LEU A 215 17.27 14.68 1.01
C LEU A 215 15.92 13.97 1.16
N THR A 216 15.90 12.86 1.89
CA THR A 216 14.65 12.16 2.22
C THR A 216 13.72 13.07 3.03
N ARG A 217 14.24 13.76 4.06
CA ARG A 217 13.48 14.74 4.85
C ARG A 217 12.89 15.86 3.98
N ALA A 218 13.72 16.48 3.13
CA ALA A 218 13.28 17.54 2.23
C ALA A 218 12.21 17.04 1.24
N LYS A 219 12.37 15.82 0.72
CA LYS A 219 11.42 15.19 -0.21
C LYS A 219 10.07 14.92 0.44
N ILE A 220 10.05 14.45 1.70
CA ILE A 220 8.81 14.26 2.48
C ILE A 220 8.11 15.60 2.63
N ARG A 221 8.80 16.61 3.21
CA ARG A 221 8.24 17.95 3.43
C ARG A 221 7.65 18.56 2.16
N ARG A 222 8.39 18.51 1.07
CA ARG A 222 7.92 19.02 -0.24
C ARG A 222 6.67 18.29 -0.73
N ARG A 223 6.55 16.98 -0.52
CA ARG A 223 5.37 16.20 -0.92
C ARG A 223 4.15 16.57 -0.09
N PHE A 224 4.31 16.67 1.24
CA PHE A 224 3.24 17.11 2.13
C PHE A 224 2.82 18.55 1.86
N ALA A 225 3.77 19.47 1.61
CA ALA A 225 3.45 20.85 1.20
C ALA A 225 2.60 20.90 -0.07
N ARG A 226 2.91 20.06 -1.08
CA ARG A 226 2.04 19.96 -2.27
C ARG A 226 0.69 19.32 -1.98
N TYR A 227 0.64 18.33 -1.10
CA TYR A 227 -0.61 17.69 -0.73
C TYR A 227 -1.54 18.64 0.01
N ARG A 228 -1.01 19.50 0.91
CA ARG A 228 -1.77 20.56 1.60
C ARG A 228 -2.48 21.51 0.62
N LYS A 229 -1.83 21.87 -0.48
CA LYS A 229 -2.49 22.66 -1.55
C LYS A 229 -3.75 21.97 -2.10
N THR A 230 -3.78 20.63 -2.17
CA THR A 230 -4.97 19.88 -2.61
C THR A 230 -6.08 19.85 -1.57
N LEU A 231 -5.75 20.13 -0.30
CA LEU A 231 -6.70 20.28 0.81
C LEU A 231 -7.29 21.71 0.87
N GLY A 232 -6.74 22.65 0.10
CA GLY A 232 -7.08 24.08 0.17
C GLY A 232 -6.33 24.86 1.24
N LEU A 233 -5.17 24.36 1.68
CA LEU A 233 -4.28 24.95 2.68
C LEU A 233 -3.01 25.54 2.05
#